data_AF-A0A3D6DN88-F1
#
_entry.id   AF-A0A3D6DN88-F1
#
_cell.length_a   1.000
_cell.length_b   1.000
_cell.length_c   1.000
_cell.angle_alpha   90.00
_cell.angle_beta   90.00
_cell.angle_gamma   90.00
#
_symmetry.space_group_name_H-M   'P 1'
#
loop_
_entity.id
_entity.type
_entity.pdbx_description
1 polymer ?
#
loop_
_entity_poly.entity_id
_entity_poly.type
_entity_poly.pdbx_seq_one_letter_code
_entity_poly.pdbx_strand_id
1 'polypeptide(L)'
;VVRPPVERSGQARSDCPLLTAGDEVAETLIRLAPIEAWRAPARRLDYEQIAGPAATITGGQLAGQIVLVGDGRAGSDEFRVLRGVRSELRHGVELHADLVNNLLQGVHVRGLDPLPQGLLMVAMAAAGGWLRLFRPAMRPLQRRLLVVAGVLLYLALTILIYARYGLLFNTAYHLGAFLLTYWLLGRLAASGAAGGPAD
;
A
#
# COMPACT_ATOMS: atom_id res chain seq x y z
N VAL A 1 -22.62 13.56 10.31
CA VAL A 1 -21.28 12.97 10.51
C VAL A 1 -21.22 11.70 9.69
N VAL A 2 -20.52 11.74 8.54
CA VAL A 2 -20.37 10.57 7.66
C VAL A 2 -19.33 9.67 8.30
N ARG A 3 -19.74 8.48 8.77
CA ARG A 3 -18.80 7.48 9.30
C ARG A 3 -17.96 6.97 8.11
N PRO A 4 -16.62 7.00 8.18
CA PRO A 4 -15.81 6.42 7.13
C PRO A 4 -16.15 4.92 7.03
N PRO A 5 -16.20 4.35 5.81
CA PRO A 5 -16.42 2.92 5.65
C PRO A 5 -15.26 2.18 6.30
N VAL A 6 -15.54 1.49 7.40
CA VAL A 6 -14.62 0.55 8.02
C VAL A 6 -14.49 -0.63 7.05
N GLU A 7 -13.31 -0.81 6.49
CA GLU A 7 -12.98 -1.94 5.62
C GLU A 7 -13.28 -3.23 6.41
N ARG A 8 -14.00 -4.17 5.77
CA ARG A 8 -14.65 -5.36 6.35
C ARG A 8 -14.08 -5.81 7.69
N SER A 9 -14.94 -5.89 8.70
CA SER A 9 -14.66 -6.59 9.95
C SER A 9 -14.23 -8.03 9.66
N GLY A 10 -12.94 -8.32 9.78
CA GLY A 10 -12.41 -9.67 9.74
C GLY A 10 -12.78 -10.42 11.02
N GLN A 11 -12.76 -11.75 10.98
CA GLN A 11 -12.77 -12.53 12.22
C GLN A 11 -11.42 -12.34 12.91
N ALA A 12 -11.45 -12.03 14.20
CA ALA A 12 -10.26 -11.99 15.06
C ALA A 12 -9.36 -13.20 14.78
N ARG A 13 -8.08 -12.97 14.46
CA ARG A 13 -7.10 -14.05 14.52
C ARG A 13 -7.11 -14.62 15.94
N SER A 14 -7.18 -15.94 16.05
CA SER A 14 -7.24 -16.71 17.31
C SER A 14 -6.08 -16.47 18.28
N ASP A 15 -5.07 -15.71 17.85
CA ASP A 15 -3.78 -15.59 18.50
C ASP A 15 -3.68 -14.33 19.39
N CYS A 16 -4.72 -13.49 19.41
CA CYS A 16 -4.81 -12.37 20.34
C CYS A 16 -5.59 -12.80 21.59
N PRO A 17 -4.93 -12.98 22.75
CA PRO A 17 -5.60 -13.44 23.97
C PRO A 17 -6.62 -12.44 24.53
N LEU A 18 -6.67 -11.23 23.98
CA LEU A 18 -7.61 -10.17 24.35
C LEU A 18 -8.89 -10.16 23.49
N LEU A 19 -8.94 -10.93 22.40
CA LEU A 19 -10.11 -11.00 21.52
C LEU A 19 -10.97 -12.20 21.92
N THR A 20 -12.26 -11.95 22.13
CA THR A 20 -13.28 -12.95 22.49
C THR A 20 -14.30 -13.12 21.36
N ALA A 21 -15.03 -14.25 21.39
CA ALA A 21 -16.07 -14.51 20.41
C ALA A 21 -17.19 -13.46 20.52
N GLY A 22 -17.39 -12.69 19.46
CA GLY A 22 -18.35 -11.59 19.41
C GLY A 22 -17.73 -10.20 19.33
N ASP A 23 -16.41 -10.07 19.50
CA ASP A 23 -15.73 -8.79 19.33
C ASP A 23 -15.71 -8.35 17.87
N GLU A 24 -16.08 -7.09 17.63
CA GLU A 24 -15.93 -6.44 16.33
C GLU A 24 -14.49 -5.96 16.15
N VAL A 25 -13.78 -6.59 15.22
CA VAL A 25 -12.42 -6.21 14.86
C VAL A 25 -12.46 -5.45 13.53
N ALA A 26 -11.82 -4.30 13.49
CA ALA A 26 -11.60 -3.55 12.27
C ALA A 26 -10.14 -3.72 11.83
N GLU A 27 -9.92 -4.14 10.58
CA GLU A 27 -8.61 -4.07 9.96
C GLU A 27 -8.43 -2.67 9.35
N THR A 28 -7.25 -2.08 9.53
CA THR A 28 -6.94 -0.77 8.97
C THR A 28 -5.55 -0.75 8.36
N LEU A 29 -5.46 -0.11 7.20
CA LEU A 29 -4.19 0.12 6.53
C LEU A 29 -3.57 1.43 7.06
N ILE A 30 -2.38 1.31 7.63
CA ILE A 30 -1.68 2.43 8.25
C ILE A 30 -0.69 3.00 7.23
N ARG A 31 -0.75 4.32 6.98
CA ARG A 31 0.32 5.03 6.27
C ARG A 31 1.43 5.34 7.26
N LEU A 32 2.61 4.80 7.00
CA LEU A 32 3.78 4.96 7.86
C LEU A 32 4.47 6.30 7.61
N ALA A 33 4.67 7.08 8.66
CA ALA A 33 5.52 8.27 8.61
C ALA A 33 7.01 7.88 8.48
N PRO A 34 7.89 8.78 8.02
CA PRO A 34 9.33 8.58 8.11
C PRO A 34 9.76 8.22 9.54
N ILE A 35 10.61 7.21 9.69
CA ILE A 35 10.99 6.70 11.02
C ILE A 35 11.69 7.76 11.86
N GLU A 36 12.42 8.65 11.20
CA GLU A 36 13.13 9.77 11.79
C GLU A 36 12.16 10.78 12.43
N ALA A 37 10.91 10.86 11.96
CA ALA A 37 9.91 11.75 12.52
C ALA A 37 9.53 11.35 13.96
N TRP A 38 9.44 10.04 14.24
CA TRP A 38 9.13 9.54 15.57
C TRP A 38 10.35 9.45 16.48
N ARG A 39 11.54 9.28 15.89
CA ARG A 39 12.81 9.16 16.63
C ARG A 39 13.52 10.50 16.86
N ALA A 40 12.93 11.61 16.43
CA ALA A 40 13.45 12.93 16.73
C ALA A 40 13.45 13.16 18.26
N PRO A 41 14.53 13.71 18.85
CA PRO A 41 14.63 13.91 20.30
C PRO A 41 13.47 14.72 20.91
N ALA A 42 12.88 15.63 20.14
CA ALA A 42 11.73 16.42 20.59
C ALA A 42 10.40 15.63 20.67
N ARG A 43 10.35 14.40 20.13
CA ARG A 43 9.15 13.55 20.04
C ARG A 43 9.32 12.20 20.72
N ARG A 44 10.54 11.87 21.14
CA ARG A 44 10.88 10.65 21.85
C ARG A 44 11.46 11.02 23.21
N LEU A 45 10.70 10.75 24.25
CA LEU A 45 11.05 11.04 25.63
C LEU A 45 11.18 9.73 26.37
N ASP A 46 12.23 9.62 27.19
CA ASP A 46 12.38 8.50 28.10
C ASP A 46 11.45 8.71 29.30
N TYR A 47 10.88 7.63 29.81
CA TYR A 47 9.90 7.70 30.88
C TYR A 47 10.46 8.38 32.14
N GLU A 48 11.74 8.16 32.41
CA GLU A 48 12.53 8.72 33.50
C GLU A 48 12.61 10.26 33.43
N GLN A 49 12.51 10.84 32.23
CA GLN A 49 12.53 12.30 32.05
C GLN A 49 11.21 12.95 32.49
N ILE A 50 10.13 12.17 32.59
CA ILE A 50 8.78 12.65 32.94
C ILE A 50 8.42 12.26 34.38
N ALA A 51 8.68 11.01 34.77
CA ALA A 51 8.24 10.44 36.05
C ALA A 51 9.39 9.98 36.95
N GLY A 52 10.65 10.18 36.55
CA GLY A 52 11.81 9.79 37.33
C GLY A 52 12.18 10.77 38.45
N PRO A 53 13.09 10.38 39.36
CA PRO A 53 13.56 11.24 40.46
C PRO A 53 14.25 12.53 39.99
N ALA A 54 14.78 12.51 38.76
CA ALA A 54 15.44 13.64 38.09
C ALA A 54 14.64 14.10 36.86
N ALA A 55 13.30 14.05 36.92
CA ALA A 55 12.43 14.46 35.82
C ALA A 55 12.83 15.88 35.33
N THR A 56 13.14 15.97 34.04
CA THR A 56 13.58 17.22 33.39
C THR A 56 12.43 17.88 32.64
N ILE A 57 11.33 17.16 32.40
CA ILE A 57 10.16 17.65 31.69
C ILE A 57 9.04 17.93 32.68
N THR A 58 8.54 19.17 32.63
CA THR A 58 7.41 19.60 33.46
C THR A 58 6.08 19.28 32.75
N GLY A 59 5.03 18.97 33.52
CA GLY A 59 3.71 18.62 32.96
C GLY A 59 3.12 19.68 32.01
N GLY A 60 3.49 20.95 32.18
CA GLY A 60 3.09 22.03 31.27
C GLY A 60 3.68 21.91 29.86
N GLN A 61 4.83 21.26 29.68
CA GLN A 61 5.47 21.09 28.37
C GLN A 61 4.76 20.08 27.48
N LEU A 62 3.99 19.16 28.06
CA LEU A 62 3.19 18.16 27.36
C LEU A 62 1.70 18.56 27.27
N ALA A 63 1.34 19.75 27.77
CA ALA A 63 -0.04 20.20 27.79
C ALA A 63 -0.61 20.28 26.36
N GLY A 64 -1.78 19.66 26.16
CA GLY A 64 -2.45 19.63 24.85
C GLY A 64 -1.84 18.66 23.83
N GLN A 65 -0.85 17.85 24.23
CA GLN A 65 -0.25 16.82 23.38
C GLN A 65 -0.87 15.46 23.65
N ILE A 66 -0.91 14.62 22.61
CA ILE A 66 -1.22 13.19 22.75
C ILE A 66 0.11 12.47 22.99
N VAL A 67 0.28 11.93 24.20
CA VAL A 67 1.47 11.19 24.60
C VAL A 67 1.17 9.70 24.50
N LEU A 68 2.00 8.98 23.75
CA LEU A 68 1.92 7.53 23.62
C LEU A 68 3.07 6.92 24.41
N VAL A 69 2.74 5.94 25.26
CA VAL A 69 3.70 5.24 26.12
C VAL A 69 3.76 3.79 25.67
N GLY A 70 4.96 3.28 25.48
CA GLY A 70 5.19 1.88 25.16
C GLY A 70 6.66 1.50 25.35
N ASP A 71 6.98 0.22 25.12
CA ASP A 71 8.33 -0.28 25.30
C ASP A 71 9.20 0.04 24.07
N GLY A 72 10.20 0.88 24.27
CA GLY A 72 11.16 1.27 23.22
C GLY A 72 12.51 0.57 23.34
N ARG A 73 12.61 -0.48 24.17
CA ARG A 73 13.85 -1.24 24.38
C ARG A 73 14.03 -2.28 23.27
N ALA A 74 15.28 -2.44 22.83
CA ALA A 74 15.62 -3.40 21.79
C ALA A 74 15.20 -4.83 22.17
N GLY A 75 14.61 -5.55 21.21
CA GLY A 75 14.10 -6.90 21.42
C GLY A 75 12.75 -6.98 22.16
N SER A 76 12.13 -5.86 22.50
CA SER A 76 10.79 -5.79 23.10
C SER A 76 9.84 -4.99 22.19
N ASP A 77 8.65 -5.55 21.92
CA ASP A 77 7.61 -4.90 21.11
C ASP A 77 8.10 -4.40 19.74
N GLU A 78 9.02 -5.13 19.11
CA GLU A 78 9.60 -4.76 17.81
C GLU A 78 8.91 -5.48 16.64
N PHE A 79 8.63 -4.71 15.60
CA PHE A 79 8.01 -5.16 14.37
C PHE A 79 8.90 -4.84 13.18
N ARG A 80 9.11 -5.83 12.33
CA ARG A 80 9.79 -5.64 11.05
C ARG A 80 8.77 -5.23 10.00
N VAL A 81 8.93 -4.03 9.45
CA VAL A 81 8.01 -3.46 8.47
C VAL A 81 8.73 -3.19 7.17
N LEU A 82 8.08 -3.47 6.05
CA LEU A 82 8.59 -3.19 4.71
C LEU A 82 8.09 -1.83 4.24
N ARG A 83 9.02 -0.95 3.89
CA ARG A 83 8.75 0.36 3.28
C ARG A 83 9.47 0.46 1.94
N GLY A 84 8.71 0.25 0.87
CA GLY A 84 9.28 0.08 -0.46
C GLY A 84 10.16 -1.17 -0.52
N VAL A 85 11.44 -1.01 -0.85
CA VAL A 85 12.42 -2.11 -0.89
C VAL A 85 13.23 -2.25 0.39
N ARG A 86 13.05 -1.34 1.37
CA ARG A 86 13.80 -1.35 2.62
C ARG A 86 12.97 -1.99 3.73
N SER A 87 13.65 -2.76 4.57
CA SER A 87 13.08 -3.23 5.83
C SER A 87 13.45 -2.23 6.92
N GLU A 88 12.48 -1.85 7.73
CA GLU A 88 12.63 -0.99 8.89
C GLU A 88 12.20 -1.77 10.14
N LEU A 89 12.89 -1.57 11.26
CA LEU A 89 12.49 -2.10 12.56
C LEU A 89 11.81 -0.99 13.35
N ARG A 90 10.56 -1.21 13.75
CA ARG A 90 9.74 -0.24 14.47
C ARG A 90 9.25 -0.80 15.80
N HIS A 91 9.19 0.03 16.81
CA HIS A 91 8.54 -0.34 18.08
C HIS A 91 7.02 -0.27 17.91
N GLY A 92 6.26 -1.07 18.66
CA GLY A 92 4.80 -1.06 18.57
C GLY A 92 4.21 0.31 18.88
N VAL A 93 4.78 1.05 19.83
CA VAL A 93 4.39 2.45 20.11
C VAL A 93 4.56 3.37 18.88
N GLU A 94 5.56 3.14 18.04
CA GLU A 94 5.77 3.92 16.81
C GLU A 94 4.67 3.61 15.77
N LEU A 95 4.18 2.37 15.71
CA LEU A 95 3.06 1.98 14.85
C LEU A 95 1.72 2.56 15.34
N HIS A 96 1.50 2.58 16.66
CA HIS A 96 0.34 3.25 17.24
C HIS A 96 0.39 4.77 17.01
N ALA A 97 1.58 5.38 17.05
CA ALA A 97 1.77 6.78 16.69
C ALA A 97 1.40 7.06 15.23
N ASP A 98 1.81 6.20 14.31
CA ASP A 98 1.39 6.28 12.91
C ASP A 98 -0.15 6.19 12.79
N LEU A 99 -0.80 5.25 13.49
CA LEU A 99 -2.26 5.11 13.46
C LEU A 99 -2.97 6.38 13.97
N VAL A 100 -2.59 6.88 15.16
CA VAL A 100 -3.16 8.10 15.74
C VAL A 100 -2.94 9.29 14.81
N ASN A 101 -1.73 9.44 14.26
CA ASN A 101 -1.45 10.51 13.32
C ASN A 101 -2.30 10.42 12.04
N ASN A 102 -2.53 9.22 11.50
CA ASN A 102 -3.43 9.03 10.35
C ASN A 102 -4.86 9.44 10.68
N LEU A 103 -5.36 9.08 11.87
CA LEU A 103 -6.70 9.49 12.34
C LEU A 103 -6.83 11.01 12.46
N LEU A 104 -5.83 11.67 13.07
CA LEU A 104 -5.80 13.13 13.22
C LEU A 104 -5.73 13.86 11.87
N GLN A 105 -5.04 13.28 10.89
CA GLN A 105 -4.91 13.85 9.54
C GLN A 105 -6.10 13.49 8.62
N GLY A 106 -7.04 12.66 9.08
CA GLY A 106 -8.11 12.13 8.24
C GLY A 106 -7.59 11.28 7.08
N VAL A 107 -6.41 10.68 7.24
CA VAL A 107 -5.81 9.81 6.22
C VAL A 107 -6.47 8.44 6.31
N HIS A 108 -7.23 8.11 5.26
CA HIS A 108 -7.87 6.81 5.11
C HIS A 108 -7.25 6.09 3.92
N VAL A 109 -6.38 5.12 4.21
CA VAL A 109 -5.85 4.22 3.17
C VAL A 109 -6.83 3.06 3.03
N ARG A 110 -7.27 2.80 1.79
CA ARG A 110 -8.22 1.72 1.49
C ARG A 110 -7.90 1.06 0.16
N GLY A 111 -8.23 -0.22 0.04
CA GLY A 111 -8.21 -0.92 -1.24
C GLY A 111 -9.28 -0.37 -2.19
N LEU A 112 -9.02 -0.45 -3.50
CA LEU A 112 -10.07 -0.34 -4.50
C LEU A 112 -11.02 -1.54 -4.36
N ASP A 113 -12.33 -1.29 -4.39
CA ASP A 113 -13.33 -2.35 -4.25
C ASP A 113 -13.14 -3.48 -5.30
N PRO A 114 -13.57 -4.73 -5.00
CA PRO A 114 -13.32 -5.87 -5.89
C PRO A 114 -13.91 -5.71 -7.30
N LEU A 115 -15.10 -5.11 -7.41
CA LEU A 115 -15.77 -4.91 -8.70
C LEU A 115 -14.97 -3.96 -9.62
N PRO A 116 -14.62 -2.72 -9.21
CA PRO A 116 -13.80 -1.85 -10.04
C PRO A 116 -12.37 -2.39 -10.25
N GLN A 117 -11.79 -3.17 -9.32
CA GLN A 117 -10.55 -3.91 -9.59
C GLN A 117 -10.72 -4.89 -10.76
N GLY A 118 -11.78 -5.69 -10.74
CA GLY A 118 -12.07 -6.66 -11.81
C GLY A 118 -12.31 -5.98 -13.16
N LEU A 119 -13.09 -4.90 -13.20
CA LEU A 119 -13.33 -4.12 -14.41
C LEU A 119 -12.05 -3.51 -14.96
N LEU A 120 -11.19 -2.96 -14.10
CA LEU A 120 -9.90 -2.40 -14.50
C LEU A 120 -8.97 -3.50 -15.03
N MET A 121 -8.96 -4.68 -14.42
CA MET A 121 -8.20 -5.83 -14.90
C MET A 121 -8.64 -6.25 -16.32
N VAL A 122 -9.95 -6.31 -16.59
CA VAL A 122 -10.50 -6.60 -17.92
C VAL A 122 -10.12 -5.51 -18.92
N ALA A 123 -10.23 -4.24 -18.53
CA ALA A 123 -9.83 -3.11 -19.39
C ALA A 123 -8.33 -3.18 -19.75
N MET A 124 -7.48 -3.52 -18.79
CA MET A 124 -6.04 -3.69 -19.00
C MET A 124 -5.74 -4.90 -19.88
N ALA A 125 -6.43 -6.03 -19.70
CA ALA A 125 -6.33 -7.19 -20.59
C ALA A 125 -6.74 -6.82 -22.04
N ALA A 126 -7.84 -6.11 -22.20
CA ALA A 126 -8.31 -5.64 -23.51
C ALA A 126 -7.31 -4.69 -24.18
N ALA A 127 -6.72 -3.76 -23.42
CA ALA A 127 -5.69 -2.85 -23.92
C ALA A 127 -4.43 -3.60 -24.40
N GLY A 128 -3.99 -4.63 -23.66
CA GLY A 128 -2.86 -5.48 -24.03
C GLY A 128 -3.10 -6.22 -25.35
N GLY A 129 -4.29 -6.80 -25.50
CA GLY A 129 -4.69 -7.46 -26.74
C GLY A 129 -4.88 -6.50 -27.92
N TRP A 130 -5.54 -5.36 -27.68
CA TRP A 130 -5.72 -4.31 -28.70
C TRP A 130 -4.40 -3.83 -29.27
N LEU A 131 -3.42 -3.52 -28.40
CA LEU A 131 -2.08 -3.09 -28.80
C LEU A 131 -1.37 -4.13 -29.67
N ARG A 132 -1.67 -5.42 -29.47
CA ARG A 132 -1.07 -6.49 -30.24
C ARG A 132 -1.75 -6.73 -31.58
N LEU A 133 -3.08 -6.61 -31.65
CA LEU A 133 -3.88 -6.99 -32.83
C LEU A 133 -4.09 -5.83 -33.83
N PHE A 134 -4.31 -4.60 -33.37
CA PHE A 134 -4.80 -3.51 -34.23
C PHE A 134 -3.71 -2.65 -34.90
N ARG A 135 -2.43 -2.88 -34.61
CA ARG A 135 -1.30 -2.14 -35.21
C ARG A 135 -0.18 -3.10 -35.71
N PRO A 136 -0.47 -4.06 -36.61
CA PRO A 136 0.51 -5.06 -37.05
C PRO A 136 1.72 -4.44 -37.79
N ALA A 137 1.50 -3.33 -38.51
CA ALA A 137 2.54 -2.63 -39.27
C ALA A 137 3.51 -1.77 -38.42
N MET A 138 3.31 -1.67 -37.10
CA MET A 138 4.25 -0.93 -36.25
C MET A 138 5.60 -1.63 -36.16
N ARG A 139 6.67 -0.83 -36.21
CA ARG A 139 8.03 -1.33 -35.96
C ARG A 139 8.10 -1.96 -34.56
N PRO A 140 8.83 -3.08 -34.39
CA PRO A 140 8.86 -3.80 -33.12
C PRO A 140 9.36 -2.93 -31.95
N LEU A 141 10.29 -2.00 -32.22
CA LEU A 141 10.79 -1.06 -31.22
C LEU A 141 9.71 -0.06 -30.76
N GLN A 142 8.97 0.54 -31.69
CA GLN A 142 7.89 1.47 -31.37
C GLN A 142 6.81 0.82 -30.50
N ARG A 143 6.45 -0.43 -30.81
CA ARG A 143 5.48 -1.19 -30.02
C ARG A 143 6.00 -1.48 -28.60
N ARG A 144 7.27 -1.86 -28.45
CA ARG A 144 7.90 -2.04 -27.13
C ARG A 144 7.91 -0.74 -26.33
N LEU A 145 8.23 0.39 -26.96
CA LEU A 145 8.20 1.71 -26.33
C LEU A 145 6.78 2.07 -25.87
N LEU A 146 5.74 1.77 -26.65
CA LEU A 146 4.35 1.99 -26.25
C LEU A 146 3.93 1.12 -25.06
N VAL A 147 4.35 -0.15 -25.01
CA VAL A 147 4.14 -1.02 -23.85
C VAL A 147 4.77 -0.40 -22.60
N VAL A 148 6.05 -0.03 -22.68
CA VAL A 148 6.78 0.56 -21.56
C VAL A 148 6.15 1.89 -21.13
N ALA A 149 5.83 2.77 -22.08
CA ALA A 149 5.18 4.04 -21.80
C ALA A 149 3.79 3.85 -21.15
N GLY A 150 3.01 2.87 -21.60
CA GLY A 150 1.71 2.54 -21.01
C GLY A 150 1.82 2.02 -19.58
N VAL A 151 2.80 1.15 -19.31
CA VAL A 151 3.08 0.65 -17.95
C VAL A 151 3.52 1.79 -17.03
N LEU A 152 4.43 2.65 -17.49
CA LEU A 152 4.90 3.80 -16.71
C LEU A 152 3.78 4.80 -16.42
N LEU A 153 2.94 5.10 -17.42
CA LEU A 153 1.77 5.97 -17.26
C LEU A 153 0.78 5.39 -16.25
N TYR A 154 0.49 4.08 -16.33
CA TYR A 154 -0.38 3.39 -15.38
C TYR A 154 0.16 3.46 -13.95
N LEU A 155 1.46 3.21 -13.76
CA LEU A 155 2.11 3.32 -12.46
C LEU A 155 2.08 4.75 -11.92
N ALA A 156 2.38 5.75 -12.74
CA ALA A 156 2.33 7.16 -12.36
C ALA A 156 0.92 7.58 -11.93
N LEU A 157 -0.11 7.18 -12.69
CA LEU A 157 -1.51 7.43 -12.33
C LEU A 157 -1.90 6.74 -11.02
N THR A 158 -1.47 5.50 -10.82
CA THR A 158 -1.74 4.77 -9.57
C THR A 158 -1.12 5.48 -8.36
N ILE A 159 0.14 5.92 -8.48
CA ILE A 159 0.83 6.68 -7.43
C ILE A 159 0.11 8.00 -7.14
N LEU A 160 -0.31 8.73 -8.19
CA LEU A 160 -1.04 9.98 -8.05
C LEU A 160 -2.37 9.78 -7.33
N ILE A 161 -3.14 8.74 -7.72
CA ILE A 161 -4.42 8.42 -7.10
C ILE A 161 -4.23 8.02 -5.64
N TYR A 162 -3.21 7.21 -5.32
CA TYR A 162 -2.86 6.87 -3.94
C TYR A 162 -2.50 8.11 -3.11
N ALA A 163 -1.66 9.00 -3.64
CA ALA A 163 -1.20 10.20 -2.95
C ALA A 163 -2.35 11.16 -2.63
N ARG A 164 -3.32 11.28 -3.55
CA ARG A 164 -4.46 12.20 -3.43
C ARG A 164 -5.64 11.62 -2.64
N TYR A 165 -5.95 10.34 -2.81
CA TYR A 165 -7.19 9.73 -2.35
C TYR A 165 -7.00 8.55 -1.39
N GLY A 166 -5.76 8.15 -1.09
CA GLY A 166 -5.47 7.00 -0.22
C GLY A 166 -5.88 5.65 -0.82
N LEU A 167 -6.15 5.59 -2.12
CA LEU A 167 -6.71 4.41 -2.78
C LEU A 167 -5.59 3.51 -3.32
N LEU A 168 -5.58 2.25 -2.88
CA LEU A 168 -4.61 1.24 -3.30
C LEU A 168 -5.18 0.33 -4.39
N PHE A 169 -4.37 0.10 -5.43
CA PHE A 169 -4.71 -0.76 -6.56
C PHE A 169 -3.91 -2.04 -6.49
N ASN A 170 -4.50 -3.13 -6.94
CA ASN A 170 -3.78 -4.38 -7.13
C ASN A 170 -3.00 -4.38 -8.46
N THR A 171 -1.96 -3.54 -8.53
CA THR A 171 -1.21 -3.24 -9.76
C THR A 171 -0.61 -4.48 -10.41
N ALA A 172 -0.20 -5.47 -9.60
CA ALA A 172 0.37 -6.73 -10.08
C ALA A 172 -0.60 -7.50 -10.98
N TYR A 173 -1.89 -7.58 -10.59
CA TYR A 173 -2.90 -8.28 -11.38
C TYR A 173 -3.26 -7.51 -12.65
N HIS A 174 -3.37 -6.19 -12.56
CA HIS A 174 -3.68 -5.34 -13.72
C HIS A 174 -2.57 -5.39 -14.77
N LEU A 175 -1.31 -5.23 -14.34
CA LEU A 175 -0.15 -5.33 -15.22
C LEU A 175 0.06 -6.77 -15.73
N GLY A 176 -0.16 -7.77 -14.89
CA GLY A 176 -0.14 -9.17 -15.27
C GLY A 176 -1.14 -9.47 -16.38
N ALA A 177 -2.39 -9.03 -16.23
CA ALA A 177 -3.43 -9.20 -17.23
C ALA A 177 -3.07 -8.53 -18.57
N PHE A 178 -2.56 -7.29 -18.53
CA PHE A 178 -2.11 -6.57 -19.73
C PHE A 178 -0.94 -7.26 -20.44
N LEU A 179 0.11 -7.64 -19.71
CA LEU A 179 1.31 -8.24 -20.29
C LEU A 179 1.05 -9.67 -20.79
N LEU A 180 0.27 -10.45 -20.03
CA LEU A 180 -0.08 -11.82 -20.38
C LEU A 180 -0.91 -11.86 -21.68
N THR A 181 -1.94 -11.02 -21.80
CA THR A 181 -2.74 -10.93 -23.02
C THR A 181 -1.93 -10.44 -24.22
N TYR A 182 -1.10 -9.41 -24.03
CA TYR A 182 -0.18 -8.92 -25.06
C TYR A 182 0.77 -10.02 -25.56
N TRP A 183 1.31 -10.83 -24.64
CA TRP A 183 2.22 -11.94 -24.97
C TRP A 183 1.51 -13.11 -25.66
N LEU A 184 0.39 -13.59 -25.10
CA LEU A 184 -0.38 -14.72 -25.62
C LEU A 184 -0.86 -14.47 -27.04
N LEU A 185 -1.53 -13.34 -27.27
CA LEU A 185 -2.01 -12.96 -28.61
C LEU A 185 -0.85 -12.75 -29.58
N GLY A 186 0.29 -12.30 -29.06
CA GLY A 186 1.48 -12.13 -29.85
C GLY A 186 2.11 -13.44 -30.32
N ARG A 187 2.06 -14.47 -29.48
CA ARG A 187 2.48 -15.83 -29.80
C ARG A 187 1.53 -16.46 -30.81
N LEU A 188 0.21 -16.35 -30.58
CA LEU A 188 -0.81 -16.88 -31.49
C LEU A 188 -0.71 -16.27 -32.90
N ALA A 189 -0.52 -14.95 -33.00
CA ALA A 189 -0.34 -14.28 -34.29
C ALA A 189 0.93 -14.76 -35.04
N ALA A 190 2.03 -15.04 -34.33
CA ALA A 190 3.25 -15.54 -34.93
C ALA A 190 3.13 -17.01 -35.37
N SER A 191 2.48 -17.85 -34.57
CA SER A 191 2.22 -19.26 -34.90
C SER A 191 1.24 -19.41 -36.07
N GLY A 192 0.20 -18.57 -36.16
CA GLY A 192 -0.73 -18.57 -37.29
C GLY A 192 -0.06 -18.14 -38.61
N ALA A 193 0.91 -17.23 -38.57
CA ALA A 193 1.65 -16.82 -39.76
C ALA A 193 2.64 -17.88 -40.27
N ALA A 194 3.14 -18.77 -39.40
CA ALA A 194 4.08 -19.83 -39.76
C ALA A 194 3.41 -21.10 -40.34
N GLY A 195 2.08 -21.20 -40.28
CA GLY A 195 1.30 -22.34 -40.77
C GLY A 195 0.42 -22.05 -41.99
N GLY A 196 0.59 -20.90 -42.65
CA GLY A 196 -0.13 -20.59 -43.90
C GLY A 196 0.35 -21.50 -45.05
N PRO A 197 -0.53 -21.91 -45.98
CA PRO A 197 -0.16 -22.81 -47.06
C PRO A 197 0.94 -22.17 -47.92
N ALA A 198 1.96 -22.97 -48.23
CA ALA A 198 2.92 -22.66 -49.28
C ALA A 198 2.20 -22.85 -50.62
N ASP A 199 1.91 -21.74 -51.29
CA ASP A 199 1.63 -21.75 -52.74
C ASP A 199 2.96 -21.88 -53.50
#